data_AF-F4BII0-F1
#
_entry.id   AF-F4BII0-F1
#
_cell.length_a   1.000
_cell.length_b   1.000
_cell.length_c   1.000
_cell.angle_alpha   90.00
_cell.angle_beta   90.00
_cell.angle_gamma   90.00
#
_symmetry.space_group_name_H-M   'P 1'
#
loop_
_entity.id
_entity.type
_entity.pdbx_description
1 polymer ?
#
loop_
_entity_poly.entity_id
_entity_poly.type
_entity_poly.pdbx_seq_one_letter_code
_entity_poly.pdbx_strand_id
1 'polypeptide(L)'
;MTARKKLLIGTAIISSAAILGSCSKSETDTELRIVDQCNTANDLCKFELTNAVVSRYTNLLGKTIERLESQIPLQDIQGTITWNPPAGATPANNADVVTQLGSGCQNDSCTVNANPTAYNLAAGSNAISVSGNVTVNGKTVDLATAVPPVTVDTIQVSHVFQWAASPTLPTRQTIQDVVDALNEHQAEAHGVFSVEGNSWKITCNPGYQWLNDQDPAWGGQSRETGGLSRISSMVRWGGTSWIAGSISSNVTRNNYSNLRVFTAGCWPVS
;
A
#
# COMPACT_ATOMS: atom_id res chain seq x y z
N MET A 1 50.55 80.94 -12.46
CA MET A 1 50.40 80.39 -13.84
C MET A 1 49.28 79.36 -13.79
N THR A 2 48.08 79.66 -14.30
CA THR A 2 47.58 79.18 -15.62
C THR A 2 47.79 77.66 -15.79
N ALA A 3 46.77 76.81 -15.96
CA ALA A 3 45.60 76.98 -16.82
C ALA A 3 44.38 76.12 -16.39
N ARG A 4 43.20 76.61 -16.79
CA ARG A 4 41.90 75.93 -16.83
C ARG A 4 41.90 74.80 -17.87
N LYS A 5 41.04 73.78 -17.67
CA LYS A 5 40.11 73.29 -18.71
C LYS A 5 38.91 72.59 -18.05
N LYS A 6 37.72 73.13 -18.30
CA LYS A 6 36.41 72.50 -18.08
C LYS A 6 36.12 71.53 -19.23
N LEU A 7 35.48 70.40 -18.95
CA LEU A 7 34.52 69.79 -19.88
C LEU A 7 33.40 69.10 -19.08
N LEU A 8 32.17 69.54 -19.35
CA LEU A 8 30.88 69.04 -18.84
C LEU A 8 30.15 68.44 -20.04
N ILE A 9 29.86 67.14 -20.03
CA ILE A 9 28.79 66.41 -20.78
C ILE A 9 28.70 65.05 -20.05
N GLY A 10 27.60 64.44 -19.62
CA GLY A 10 26.16 64.61 -19.81
C GLY A 10 25.53 63.21 -19.61
N THR A 11 24.61 63.09 -18.64
CA THR A 11 23.44 62.19 -18.57
C THR A 11 23.50 60.73 -19.09
N ALA A 12 23.21 59.76 -18.22
CA ALA A 12 22.05 58.85 -18.34
C ALA A 12 21.98 57.83 -17.18
N ILE A 13 20.83 57.83 -16.49
CA ILE A 13 20.37 56.80 -15.56
C ILE A 13 20.00 55.56 -16.37
N ILE A 14 20.53 54.38 -16.00
CA ILE A 14 19.75 53.13 -16.10
C ILE A 14 19.97 52.36 -14.80
N SER A 15 19.06 52.64 -13.86
CA SER A 15 18.66 51.71 -12.81
C SER A 15 18.28 50.38 -13.46
N SER A 16 19.00 49.31 -13.15
CA SER A 16 18.53 47.93 -13.29
C SER A 16 19.41 47.03 -12.44
N ALA A 17 19.46 47.27 -11.14
CA ALA A 17 19.54 46.13 -10.23
C ALA A 17 18.20 45.41 -10.38
N ALA A 18 18.12 44.48 -11.33
CA ALA A 18 17.10 43.47 -11.30
C ALA A 18 17.35 42.69 -10.01
N ILE A 19 16.71 43.16 -8.94
CA ILE A 19 16.37 42.31 -7.82
C ILE A 19 15.62 41.16 -8.50
N LEU A 20 16.26 39.99 -8.57
CA LEU A 20 15.62 38.73 -8.87
C LEU A 20 14.67 38.43 -7.71
N GLY A 21 13.65 39.27 -7.56
CA GLY A 21 12.44 39.00 -6.85
C GLY A 21 11.61 38.09 -7.74
N SER A 22 12.11 36.90 -8.06
CA SER A 22 11.21 35.77 -8.21
C SER A 22 10.68 35.49 -6.81
N CYS A 23 9.76 36.33 -6.35
CA CYS A 23 8.87 36.01 -5.26
C CYS A 23 8.14 34.75 -5.70
N SER A 24 8.69 33.59 -5.33
CA SER A 24 7.91 32.37 -5.21
C SER A 24 6.81 32.70 -4.21
N LYS A 25 5.66 33.18 -4.70
CA LYS A 25 4.48 33.39 -3.87
C LYS A 25 4.15 32.02 -3.29
N SER A 26 4.45 31.85 -2.01
CA SER A 26 3.93 30.73 -1.25
C SER A 26 2.46 31.03 -1.00
N GLU A 27 1.58 30.23 -1.57
CA GLU A 27 0.15 30.30 -1.29
C GLU A 27 -0.15 29.25 -0.22
N THR A 28 -0.66 29.71 0.93
CA THR A 28 -1.16 28.83 1.98
C THR A 28 -2.67 28.86 1.92
N ASP A 29 -3.28 27.70 1.71
CA ASP A 29 -4.74 27.56 1.66
C ASP A 29 -5.20 26.43 2.58
N THR A 30 -6.46 26.52 3.01
CA THR A 30 -7.11 25.45 3.77
C THR A 30 -8.02 24.69 2.82
N GLU A 31 -7.76 23.41 2.64
CA GLU A 31 -8.53 22.54 1.76
C GLU A 31 -8.90 21.23 2.45
N LEU A 32 -9.89 20.52 1.90
CA LEU A 32 -10.27 19.22 2.40
C LEU A 32 -9.34 18.13 1.84
N ARG A 33 -8.95 17.19 2.69
CA ARG A 33 -8.08 16.05 2.35
C ARG A 33 -8.57 14.78 3.01
N ILE A 34 -8.40 13.66 2.32
CA ILE A 34 -8.44 12.33 2.94
C ILE A 34 -7.07 12.08 3.56
N VAL A 35 -7.07 11.69 4.83
CA VAL A 35 -5.90 11.16 5.53
C VAL A 35 -6.13 9.69 5.76
N ASP A 36 -5.15 8.87 5.39
CA ASP A 36 -5.17 7.43 5.63
C ASP A 36 -4.17 7.02 6.72
N GLN A 37 -4.51 5.95 7.42
CA GLN A 37 -3.62 5.24 8.34
C GLN A 37 -3.83 3.74 8.12
N CYS A 38 -2.81 3.07 7.59
CA CYS A 38 -2.91 1.68 7.18
C CYS A 38 -1.96 0.77 7.94
N ASN A 39 -2.47 -0.40 8.30
CA ASN A 39 -1.67 -1.60 8.54
C ASN A 39 -1.75 -2.46 7.27
N THR A 40 -0.86 -2.18 6.32
CA THR A 40 -0.85 -2.82 5.00
C THR A 40 -0.53 -4.31 5.03
N ALA A 41 -0.03 -4.83 6.16
CA ALA A 41 0.18 -6.26 6.38
C ALA A 41 -1.11 -7.00 6.80
N ASN A 42 -2.10 -6.30 7.34
CA ASN A 42 -3.38 -6.88 7.75
C ASN A 42 -4.54 -6.34 6.90
N ASP A 43 -4.22 -5.77 5.73
CA ASP A 43 -5.20 -5.22 4.79
C ASP A 43 -6.13 -4.15 5.39
N LEU A 44 -5.76 -3.57 6.53
CA LEU A 44 -6.64 -2.72 7.33
C LEU A 44 -6.24 -1.25 7.21
N CYS A 45 -7.16 -0.42 6.70
CA CYS A 45 -6.93 1.00 6.51
C CYS A 45 -8.06 1.85 7.10
N LYS A 46 -7.67 2.85 7.89
CA LYS A 46 -8.57 3.89 8.41
C LYS A 46 -8.44 5.14 7.55
N PHE A 47 -9.57 5.79 7.28
CA PHE A 47 -9.67 7.01 6.48
C PHE A 47 -10.42 8.08 7.26
N GLU A 48 -9.92 9.31 7.17
CA GLU A 48 -10.50 10.46 7.82
C GLU A 48 -10.47 11.67 6.88
N LEU A 49 -11.62 12.34 6.76
CA LEU A 49 -11.74 13.63 6.10
C LEU A 49 -11.27 14.72 7.07
N THR A 50 -10.32 15.52 6.61
CA THR A 50 -9.65 16.55 7.43
C THR A 50 -9.66 17.90 6.72
N ASN A 51 -9.61 18.98 7.50
CA ASN A 51 -9.16 20.27 7.02
C ASN A 51 -7.62 20.29 7.07
N ALA A 52 -7.00 20.39 5.90
CA ALA A 52 -5.56 20.45 5.72
C ALA A 52 -5.14 21.87 5.37
N VAL A 53 -4.12 22.39 6.05
CA VAL A 53 -3.44 23.62 5.68
C VAL A 53 -2.26 23.25 4.80
N VAL A 54 -2.29 23.71 3.56
CA VAL A 54 -1.32 23.32 2.53
C VAL A 54 -0.63 24.56 1.99
N SER A 55 0.70 24.55 1.99
CA SER A 55 1.52 25.58 1.37
C SER A 55 2.03 25.10 0.01
N ARG A 56 1.89 25.93 -1.01
CA ARG A 56 2.39 25.65 -2.36
C ARG A 56 3.37 26.73 -2.79
N TYR A 57 4.54 26.33 -3.30
CA TYR A 57 5.49 27.27 -3.88
C TYR A 57 6.15 26.68 -5.13
N THR A 58 6.50 27.54 -6.07
CA THR A 58 7.25 27.12 -7.27
C THR A 58 8.74 27.23 -7.00
N ASN A 59 9.48 26.13 -7.18
CA ASN A 59 10.93 26.13 -7.03
C ASN A 59 11.64 26.77 -8.24
N LEU A 60 12.97 26.90 -8.17
CA LEU A 60 13.80 27.50 -9.22
C LEU A 60 13.72 26.76 -10.58
N LEU A 61 13.21 25.53 -10.60
CA LEU A 61 13.02 24.71 -11.80
C LEU A 61 11.60 24.83 -12.38
N GLY A 62 10.77 25.73 -11.85
CA GLY A 62 9.37 25.87 -12.28
C GLY A 62 8.45 24.77 -11.77
N LYS A 63 8.91 23.90 -10.85
CA LYS A 63 8.06 22.85 -10.26
C LYS A 63 7.30 23.40 -9.07
N THR A 64 5.99 23.18 -9.04
CA THR A 64 5.17 23.41 -7.85
C THR A 64 5.48 22.33 -6.82
N ILE A 65 5.87 22.76 -5.63
CA ILE A 65 6.07 21.93 -4.45
C ILE A 65 4.89 22.20 -3.52
N GLU A 66 4.24 21.13 -3.09
CA GLU A 66 3.17 21.15 -2.10
C GLU A 66 3.73 20.66 -0.76
N ARG A 67 3.40 21.35 0.33
CA ARG A 67 3.77 20.97 1.69
C ARG A 67 2.54 21.06 2.58
N LEU A 68 2.22 19.95 3.24
CA LEU A 68 1.20 19.90 4.28
C LEU A 68 1.76 20.51 5.56
N GLU A 69 1.17 21.60 6.03
CA GLU A 69 1.62 22.32 7.24
C GLU A 69 0.89 21.82 8.49
N SER A 70 -0.40 21.53 8.37
CA SER A 70 -1.19 20.93 9.45
C SER A 70 -2.44 20.24 8.89
N GLN A 71 -3.03 19.35 9.69
CA GLN A 71 -4.30 18.71 9.39
C GLN A 71 -5.09 18.55 10.67
N ILE A 72 -6.40 18.81 10.59
CA ILE A 72 -7.33 18.65 11.72
C ILE A 72 -8.54 17.86 11.22
N PRO A 73 -8.95 16.80 11.93
CA PRO A 73 -10.20 16.10 11.66
C PRO A 73 -11.37 17.04 11.41
N LEU A 74 -12.16 16.75 10.38
CA LEU A 74 -13.39 17.49 10.14
C LEU A 74 -14.44 17.07 11.18
N GLN A 75 -14.65 17.92 12.18
CA GLN A 75 -15.63 17.73 13.26
C GLN A 75 -17.00 18.32 12.87
N ASP A 76 -18.07 17.85 13.52
CA ASP A 76 -19.43 18.37 13.40
C ASP A 76 -19.91 18.56 11.95
N ILE A 77 -19.67 17.55 11.11
CA ILE A 77 -19.96 17.59 9.68
C ILE A 77 -21.43 17.93 9.45
N GLN A 78 -21.69 19.11 8.88
CA GLN A 78 -23.01 19.52 8.42
C GLN A 78 -23.19 19.15 6.96
N GLY A 79 -23.84 18.02 6.71
CA GLY A 79 -24.10 17.53 5.36
C GLY A 79 -24.06 16.02 5.27
N THR A 80 -23.73 15.51 4.08
CA THR A 80 -23.59 14.08 3.82
C THR A 80 -22.17 13.75 3.39
N ILE A 81 -21.68 12.61 3.89
CA ILE A 81 -20.47 11.97 3.43
C ILE A 81 -20.78 10.55 3.02
N THR A 82 -20.15 10.10 1.93
CA THR A 82 -20.16 8.70 1.50
C THR A 82 -18.78 8.35 0.98
N TRP A 83 -18.11 7.45 1.69
CA TRP A 83 -16.86 6.85 1.28
C TRP A 83 -17.11 5.84 0.17
N ASN A 84 -16.33 5.96 -0.91
CA ASN A 84 -16.40 5.10 -2.08
C ASN A 84 -15.10 4.28 -2.15
N PRO A 85 -15.06 3.12 -1.46
CA PRO A 85 -13.90 2.25 -1.50
C PRO A 85 -13.82 1.46 -2.82
N PRO A 86 -12.68 0.82 -3.14
CA PRO A 86 -12.57 -0.01 -4.33
C PRO A 86 -13.50 -1.22 -4.25
N ALA A 87 -13.79 -1.81 -5.41
CA ALA A 87 -14.61 -3.01 -5.49
C ALA A 87 -14.01 -4.14 -4.64
N GLY A 88 -14.84 -4.79 -3.82
CA GLY A 88 -14.42 -5.89 -2.94
C GLY A 88 -13.95 -5.45 -1.55
N ALA A 89 -13.72 -4.15 -1.31
CA ALA A 89 -13.46 -3.66 0.03
C ALA A 89 -14.68 -3.85 0.95
N THR A 90 -14.43 -4.18 2.21
CA THR A 90 -15.48 -4.40 3.21
C THR A 90 -15.25 -3.49 4.43
N PRO A 91 -16.32 -2.96 5.07
CA PRO A 91 -16.15 -2.20 6.30
C PRO A 91 -15.41 -3.02 7.36
N ALA A 92 -14.42 -2.42 8.01
CA ALA A 92 -13.64 -3.09 9.04
C ALA A 92 -14.43 -3.23 10.36
N ASN A 93 -14.00 -4.17 11.20
CA ASN A 93 -14.48 -4.25 12.58
C ASN A 93 -13.82 -3.16 13.42
N ASN A 94 -14.59 -2.34 14.14
CA ASN A 94 -14.06 -1.25 14.97
C ASN A 94 -13.06 -1.73 16.05
N ALA A 95 -13.27 -2.90 16.64
CA ALA A 95 -12.36 -3.44 17.65
C ALA A 95 -10.98 -3.75 17.06
N ASP A 96 -10.94 -4.27 15.83
CA ASP A 96 -9.67 -4.51 15.11
C ASP A 96 -8.98 -3.18 14.77
N VAL A 97 -9.76 -2.17 14.36
CA VAL A 97 -9.25 -0.81 14.07
C VAL A 97 -8.62 -0.19 15.32
N VAL A 98 -9.29 -0.24 16.48
CA VAL A 98 -8.72 0.26 17.74
C VAL A 98 -7.46 -0.52 18.11
N THR A 99 -7.50 -1.85 18.01
CA THR A 99 -6.37 -2.72 18.39
C THR A 99 -5.14 -2.49 17.52
N GLN A 100 -5.32 -2.32 16.20
CA GLN A 100 -4.22 -2.24 15.26
C GLN A 100 -3.77 -0.82 14.94
N LEU A 101 -4.68 0.17 14.98
CA LEU A 101 -4.42 1.55 14.55
C LEU A 101 -4.56 2.57 15.69
N GLY A 102 -4.97 2.14 16.88
CA GLY A 102 -4.97 2.95 18.12
C GLY A 102 -6.21 3.84 18.32
N SER A 103 -7.01 4.08 17.27
CA SER A 103 -8.30 4.78 17.40
C SER A 103 -9.32 4.26 16.40
N GLY A 104 -10.57 4.18 16.85
CA GLY A 104 -11.68 3.59 16.12
C GLY A 104 -12.35 4.50 15.10
N CYS A 105 -13.40 3.96 14.49
CA CYS A 105 -14.33 4.66 13.62
C CYS A 105 -15.33 5.51 14.42
N GLN A 106 -16.01 6.42 13.72
CA GLN A 106 -17.05 7.24 14.33
C GLN A 106 -18.13 6.38 14.99
N ASN A 107 -18.53 6.72 16.22
CA ASN A 107 -19.57 6.02 16.99
C ASN A 107 -19.30 4.50 17.12
N ASP A 108 -18.03 4.11 17.19
CA ASP A 108 -17.58 2.72 17.29
C ASP A 108 -18.07 1.82 16.14
N SER A 109 -18.42 2.40 14.99
CA SER A 109 -18.93 1.67 13.83
C SER A 109 -18.34 2.19 12.53
N CYS A 110 -17.60 1.33 11.84
CA CYS A 110 -17.05 1.65 10.52
C CYS A 110 -18.17 1.48 9.49
N THR A 111 -18.66 2.60 8.97
CA THR A 111 -19.71 2.62 7.95
C THR A 111 -19.28 3.49 6.78
N VAL A 112 -19.97 3.35 5.64
CA VAL A 112 -19.73 4.19 4.46
C VAL A 112 -19.95 5.68 4.71
N ASN A 113 -20.66 6.06 5.78
CA ASN A 113 -20.97 7.45 6.10
C ASN A 113 -20.31 7.92 7.40
N ALA A 114 -19.39 7.13 7.99
CA ALA A 114 -18.67 7.48 9.20
C ALA A 114 -17.44 8.34 8.88
N ASN A 115 -17.09 9.31 9.73
CA ASN A 115 -15.80 10.00 9.70
C ASN A 115 -15.20 10.12 11.12
N PRO A 116 -14.09 9.43 11.43
CA PRO A 116 -13.34 8.50 10.57
C PRO A 116 -14.11 7.20 10.27
N THR A 117 -13.70 6.49 9.21
CA THR A 117 -14.14 5.12 8.88
C THR A 117 -12.94 4.22 8.58
N ALA A 118 -13.15 2.92 8.39
CA ALA A 118 -12.11 1.98 8.03
C ALA A 118 -12.62 0.82 7.16
N TYR A 119 -11.74 0.29 6.33
CA TYR A 119 -12.01 -0.81 5.41
C TYR A 119 -10.90 -1.86 5.47
N ASN A 120 -11.30 -3.12 5.25
CA ASN A 120 -10.40 -4.17 4.80
C ASN A 120 -10.27 -4.05 3.27
N LEU A 121 -9.06 -3.86 2.78
CA LEU A 121 -8.73 -3.65 1.37
C LEU A 121 -8.11 -4.91 0.76
N ALA A 122 -8.39 -5.20 -0.50
CA ALA A 122 -7.71 -6.30 -1.18
C ALA A 122 -6.25 -5.93 -1.45
N ALA A 123 -5.34 -6.91 -1.48
CA ALA A 123 -3.95 -6.69 -1.87
C ALA A 123 -3.83 -6.00 -3.24
N GLY A 124 -2.94 -5.02 -3.33
CA GLY A 124 -2.69 -4.22 -4.52
C GLY A 124 -3.01 -2.74 -4.32
N SER A 125 -3.19 -2.03 -5.43
CA SER A 125 -3.43 -0.58 -5.42
C SER A 125 -4.91 -0.26 -5.27
N ASN A 126 -5.26 0.43 -4.18
CA ASN A 126 -6.63 0.69 -3.77
C ASN A 126 -6.91 2.19 -3.80
N ALA A 127 -7.75 2.63 -4.74
CA ALA A 127 -8.22 4.01 -4.80
C ALA A 127 -9.44 4.21 -3.91
N ILE A 128 -9.37 5.20 -3.01
CA ILE A 128 -10.44 5.58 -2.08
C ILE A 128 -10.84 7.01 -2.38
N SER A 129 -12.14 7.25 -2.57
CA SER A 129 -12.68 8.60 -2.72
C SER A 129 -13.83 8.84 -1.76
N VAL A 130 -14.24 10.10 -1.66
CA VAL A 130 -15.38 10.51 -0.83
C VAL A 130 -16.29 11.39 -1.67
N SER A 131 -17.59 11.23 -1.48
CA SER A 131 -18.63 12.00 -2.15
C SER A 131 -19.65 12.53 -1.14
N GLY A 132 -20.51 13.44 -1.60
CA GLY A 132 -21.50 14.12 -0.76
C GLY A 132 -21.26 15.62 -0.70
N ASN A 133 -22.13 16.31 0.02
CA ASN A 133 -22.06 17.76 0.17
C ASN A 133 -21.90 18.09 1.65
N VAL A 134 -20.87 18.85 2.01
CA VAL A 134 -20.61 19.27 3.39
C VAL A 134 -20.51 20.78 3.47
N THR A 135 -20.83 21.34 4.63
CA THR A 135 -20.68 22.78 4.88
C THR A 135 -19.38 23.03 5.61
N VAL A 136 -18.46 23.77 4.98
CA VAL A 136 -17.18 24.18 5.55
C VAL A 136 -17.12 25.70 5.50
N ASN A 137 -16.89 26.34 6.66
CA ASN A 137 -16.85 27.79 6.77
C ASN A 137 -18.09 28.50 6.18
N GLY A 138 -19.28 27.92 6.37
CA GLY A 138 -20.55 28.45 5.87
C GLY A 138 -20.78 28.28 4.37
N LYS A 139 -19.93 27.55 3.65
CA LYS A 139 -20.09 27.24 2.23
C LYS A 139 -20.32 25.75 2.02
N THR A 140 -21.27 25.41 1.16
CA THR A 140 -21.44 24.03 0.69
C THR A 140 -20.30 23.66 -0.26
N VAL A 141 -19.64 22.54 0.03
CA VAL A 141 -18.55 21.95 -0.73
C VAL A 141 -19.00 20.59 -1.22
N ASP A 142 -18.92 20.36 -2.53
CA ASP A 142 -19.08 19.04 -3.13
C ASP A 142 -17.76 18.27 -2.98
N LEU A 143 -17.81 17.18 -2.23
CA LEU A 143 -16.63 16.38 -1.89
C LEU A 143 -16.02 15.67 -3.10
N ALA A 144 -16.85 15.26 -4.07
CA ALA A 144 -16.36 14.51 -5.23
C ALA A 144 -15.48 15.36 -6.15
N THR A 145 -15.64 16.69 -6.09
CA THR A 145 -14.87 17.65 -6.89
C THR A 145 -13.76 18.32 -6.10
N ALA A 146 -13.99 18.58 -4.80
CA ALA A 146 -13.04 19.28 -3.95
C ALA A 146 -11.96 18.38 -3.33
N VAL A 147 -12.21 17.08 -3.19
CA VAL A 147 -11.30 16.15 -2.50
C VAL A 147 -10.76 15.12 -3.47
N PRO A 148 -9.46 15.19 -3.83
CA PRO A 148 -8.84 14.17 -4.66
C PRO A 148 -8.90 12.79 -3.98
N PRO A 149 -9.12 11.70 -4.74
CA PRO A 149 -8.97 10.35 -4.22
C PRO A 149 -7.55 10.09 -3.71
N VAL A 150 -7.42 9.24 -2.70
CA VAL A 150 -6.12 8.71 -2.24
C VAL A 150 -5.93 7.29 -2.76
N THR A 151 -4.68 6.92 -3.01
CA THR A 151 -4.32 5.56 -3.40
C THR A 151 -3.48 4.95 -2.29
N VAL A 152 -3.90 3.78 -1.82
CA VAL A 152 -3.19 2.99 -0.83
C VAL A 152 -2.77 1.67 -1.46
N ASP A 153 -1.50 1.34 -1.35
CA ASP A 153 -0.98 0.04 -1.76
C ASP A 153 -0.93 -0.90 -0.55
N THR A 154 -1.69 -1.99 -0.60
CA THR A 154 -1.65 -3.07 0.40
C THR A 154 -0.88 -4.26 -0.16
N ILE A 155 -0.26 -5.03 0.73
CA ILE A 155 0.54 -6.20 0.35
C ILE A 155 -0.19 -7.48 0.72
N GLN A 156 -0.15 -8.48 -0.15
CA GLN A 156 -0.66 -9.79 0.21
C GLN A 156 0.33 -10.46 1.16
N VAL A 157 -0.07 -10.75 2.41
CA VAL A 157 0.82 -11.43 3.36
C VAL A 157 0.57 -12.93 3.46
N SER A 158 -0.42 -13.47 2.76
CA SER A 158 -0.67 -14.91 2.79
C SER A 158 -1.29 -15.44 1.50
N HIS A 159 -1.07 -16.72 1.24
CA HIS A 159 -1.64 -17.39 0.09
C HIS A 159 -1.99 -18.84 0.41
N VAL A 160 -3.14 -19.28 -0.10
CA VAL A 160 -3.69 -20.62 0.11
C VAL A 160 -3.64 -21.39 -1.20
N PHE A 161 -2.81 -22.41 -1.22
CA PHE A 161 -2.64 -23.31 -2.36
C PHE A 161 -3.71 -24.38 -2.34
N GLN A 162 -4.63 -24.29 -3.29
CA GLN A 162 -5.77 -25.19 -3.34
C GLN A 162 -5.33 -26.63 -3.62
N TRP A 163 -5.84 -27.56 -2.82
CA TRP A 163 -5.68 -28.99 -3.04
C TRP A 163 -6.64 -29.52 -4.10
N ALA A 164 -6.21 -30.54 -4.85
CA ALA A 164 -7.09 -31.33 -5.70
C ALA A 164 -6.74 -32.82 -5.63
N ALA A 165 -7.69 -33.67 -6.02
CA ALA A 165 -7.53 -35.12 -5.97
C ALA A 165 -6.46 -35.66 -6.94
N SER A 166 -6.13 -34.92 -8.01
CA SER A 166 -5.16 -35.35 -9.02
C SER A 166 -4.21 -34.20 -9.41
N PRO A 167 -2.88 -34.40 -9.40
CA PRO A 167 -2.20 -35.64 -9.02
C PRO A 167 -2.35 -35.99 -7.53
N THR A 168 -2.47 -37.28 -7.21
CA THR A 168 -2.58 -37.74 -5.83
C THR A 168 -1.26 -37.54 -5.07
N LEU A 169 -1.34 -37.24 -3.78
CA LEU A 169 -0.19 -37.37 -2.88
C LEU A 169 0.28 -38.84 -2.84
N PRO A 170 1.55 -39.10 -2.46
CA PRO A 170 2.03 -40.44 -2.21
C PRO A 170 1.15 -41.18 -1.18
N THR A 171 1.09 -42.50 -1.29
CA THR A 171 0.23 -43.33 -0.43
C THR A 171 0.51 -43.08 1.06
N ARG A 172 -0.57 -42.85 1.84
CA ARG A 172 -0.53 -42.52 3.28
C ARG A 172 0.13 -41.17 3.63
N GLN A 173 0.41 -40.31 2.64
CA GLN A 173 0.83 -38.94 2.90
C GLN A 173 -0.37 -38.00 2.88
N THR A 174 -0.28 -36.97 3.71
CA THR A 174 -1.28 -35.94 3.93
C THR A 174 -0.69 -34.56 3.58
N ILE A 175 -1.55 -33.54 3.51
CA ILE A 175 -1.09 -32.16 3.40
C ILE A 175 -0.34 -31.71 4.66
N GLN A 176 -0.67 -32.25 5.83
CA GLN A 176 0.09 -31.96 7.05
C GLN A 176 1.55 -32.41 6.92
N ASP A 177 1.81 -33.61 6.36
CA ASP A 177 3.18 -34.11 6.16
C ASP A 177 3.98 -33.18 5.21
N VAL A 178 3.32 -32.59 4.21
CA VAL A 178 3.92 -31.60 3.31
C VAL A 178 4.23 -30.30 4.05
N VAL A 179 3.29 -29.80 4.84
CA VAL A 179 3.43 -28.57 5.63
C VAL A 179 4.54 -28.71 6.66
N ASP A 180 4.63 -29.84 7.36
CA ASP A 180 5.67 -30.11 8.35
C ASP A 180 7.05 -30.09 7.70
N ALA A 181 7.20 -30.75 6.55
CA ALA A 181 8.46 -30.75 5.79
C ALA A 181 8.81 -29.37 5.21
N LEU A 182 7.83 -28.59 4.73
CA LEU A 182 8.07 -27.21 4.29
C LEU A 182 8.55 -26.33 5.44
N ASN A 183 8.02 -26.54 6.65
CA ASN A 183 8.38 -25.78 7.84
C ASN A 183 9.81 -26.03 8.34
N GLU A 184 10.51 -27.08 7.87
CA GLU A 184 11.94 -27.27 8.15
C GLU A 184 12.81 -26.12 7.63
N HIS A 185 12.37 -25.43 6.57
CA HIS A 185 13.06 -24.28 5.95
C HIS A 185 12.21 -22.99 5.92
N GLN A 186 11.24 -22.84 6.82
CA GLN A 186 10.35 -21.66 6.88
C GLN A 186 11.10 -20.33 7.02
N ALA A 187 12.19 -20.31 7.81
CA ALA A 187 12.96 -19.10 8.06
C ALA A 187 13.60 -18.56 6.79
N GLU A 188 14.10 -19.45 5.94
CA GLU A 188 14.69 -19.14 4.64
C GLU A 188 13.62 -18.73 3.61
N ALA A 189 12.44 -19.34 3.70
CA ALA A 189 11.29 -18.98 2.86
C ALA A 189 10.65 -17.64 3.24
N HIS A 190 11.07 -17.04 4.36
CA HIS A 190 10.46 -15.85 4.96
C HIS A 190 8.94 -15.97 5.15
N GLY A 191 8.46 -17.15 5.54
CA GLY A 191 7.06 -17.37 5.84
C GLY A 191 6.81 -18.70 6.53
N VAL A 192 5.71 -18.78 7.27
CA VAL A 192 5.26 -19.95 8.02
C VAL A 192 4.23 -20.71 7.21
N PHE A 193 4.34 -22.05 7.17
CA PHE A 193 3.39 -22.91 6.47
C PHE A 193 2.36 -23.50 7.44
N SER A 194 1.11 -23.58 7.00
CA SER A 194 0.02 -24.17 7.78
C SER A 194 -0.97 -24.93 6.89
N VAL A 195 -1.79 -25.78 7.50
CA VAL A 195 -2.93 -26.40 6.82
C VAL A 195 -4.13 -25.47 6.91
N GLU A 196 -4.88 -25.32 5.81
CA GLU A 196 -6.17 -24.62 5.78
C GLU A 196 -7.20 -25.52 5.08
N GLY A 197 -8.09 -26.14 5.85
CA GLY A 197 -8.97 -27.19 5.34
C GLY A 197 -8.17 -28.40 4.82
N ASN A 198 -8.33 -28.73 3.54
CA ASN A 198 -7.53 -29.74 2.84
C ASN A 198 -6.38 -29.14 2.02
N SER A 199 -6.19 -27.82 2.08
CA SER A 199 -5.20 -27.05 1.34
C SER A 199 -4.03 -26.67 2.26
N TRP A 200 -2.95 -26.15 1.68
CA TRP A 200 -1.82 -25.62 2.45
C TRP A 200 -1.68 -24.12 2.21
N LYS A 201 -1.14 -23.42 3.20
CA LYS A 201 -1.04 -21.96 3.22
C LYS A 201 0.37 -21.55 3.58
N ILE A 202 0.82 -20.45 2.99
CA ILE A 202 1.98 -19.70 3.46
C ILE A 202 1.52 -18.35 4.04
N THR A 203 2.09 -17.97 5.17
CA THR A 203 1.95 -16.62 5.75
C THR A 203 3.34 -15.98 5.83
N CYS A 204 3.52 -14.85 5.17
CA CYS A 204 4.78 -14.14 5.06
C CYS A 204 5.18 -13.45 6.36
N ASN A 205 6.48 -13.43 6.63
CA ASN A 205 7.05 -12.68 7.74
C ASN A 205 6.95 -11.16 7.48
N PRO A 206 7.01 -10.32 8.53
CA PRO A 206 7.08 -8.87 8.37
C PRO A 206 8.20 -8.44 7.41
N GLY A 207 7.89 -7.50 6.52
CA GLY A 207 8.81 -7.05 5.46
C GLY A 207 8.81 -7.92 4.19
N TYR A 208 7.96 -8.96 4.15
CA TYR A 208 7.79 -9.83 3.00
C TYR A 208 6.32 -9.92 2.57
N GLN A 209 6.10 -10.25 1.30
CA GLN A 209 4.80 -10.37 0.65
C GLN A 209 4.70 -11.61 -0.24
N TRP A 210 3.48 -12.03 -0.50
CA TRP A 210 3.12 -12.90 -1.60
C TRP A 210 2.80 -12.07 -2.83
N LEU A 211 3.09 -12.61 -4.01
CA LEU A 211 2.72 -11.99 -5.27
C LEU A 211 1.47 -12.67 -5.83
N ASN A 212 0.43 -11.89 -6.15
CA ASN A 212 -0.86 -12.39 -6.62
C ASN A 212 -0.77 -13.28 -7.87
N ASP A 213 0.21 -13.06 -8.75
CA ASP A 213 0.42 -13.85 -9.97
C ASP A 213 1.09 -15.20 -9.71
N GLN A 214 1.51 -15.46 -8.48
CA GLN A 214 2.11 -16.71 -8.05
C GLN A 214 1.04 -17.66 -7.50
N ASP A 215 0.05 -17.99 -8.33
CA ASP A 215 -1.07 -18.88 -7.95
C ASP A 215 -1.10 -20.14 -8.82
N PRO A 216 -0.18 -21.11 -8.60
CA PRO A 216 -0.20 -22.35 -9.37
C PRO A 216 -1.34 -23.25 -8.90
N ALA A 217 -2.20 -23.62 -9.84
CA ALA A 217 -3.16 -24.71 -9.65
C ALA A 217 -2.45 -26.00 -9.18
N TRP A 218 -3.20 -26.88 -8.53
CA TRP A 218 -2.70 -28.18 -8.09
C TRP A 218 -2.12 -29.00 -9.26
N GLY A 219 -0.91 -29.54 -9.10
CA GLY A 219 -0.14 -30.17 -10.16
C GLY A 219 0.69 -29.20 -11.03
N GLY A 220 0.55 -27.89 -10.80
CA GLY A 220 1.11 -26.82 -11.62
C GLY A 220 2.32 -26.11 -10.99
N GLN A 221 2.84 -25.15 -11.75
CA GLN A 221 3.85 -24.19 -11.32
C GLN A 221 3.56 -22.82 -11.92
N SER A 222 3.98 -21.77 -11.22
CA SER A 222 4.00 -20.39 -11.70
C SER A 222 5.43 -19.87 -11.62
N ARG A 223 5.74 -18.85 -12.43
CA ARG A 223 7.06 -18.23 -12.46
C ARG A 223 6.88 -16.72 -12.46
N GLU A 224 7.56 -16.04 -11.55
CA GLU A 224 7.66 -14.59 -11.53
C GLU A 224 8.50 -14.14 -12.75
N THR A 225 7.95 -13.25 -13.58
CA THR A 225 8.50 -12.91 -14.90
C THR A 225 9.47 -11.73 -14.90
N GLY A 226 9.49 -10.93 -13.83
CA GLY A 226 10.43 -9.83 -13.60
C GLY A 226 11.83 -10.26 -13.15
N GLY A 227 12.04 -11.55 -12.89
CA GLY A 227 13.34 -12.11 -12.50
C GLY A 227 13.67 -11.94 -11.02
N LEU A 228 12.69 -11.56 -10.20
CA LEU A 228 12.83 -11.45 -8.76
C LEU A 228 12.90 -12.85 -8.15
N SER A 229 14.13 -13.30 -7.93
CA SER A 229 14.39 -14.56 -7.21
C SER A 229 14.20 -14.35 -5.72
N ARG A 230 13.71 -15.39 -5.04
CA ARG A 230 13.61 -15.46 -3.59
C ARG A 230 14.17 -16.79 -3.10
N ILE A 231 14.47 -16.88 -1.81
CA ILE A 231 14.69 -18.18 -1.21
C ILE A 231 13.32 -18.78 -0.88
N SER A 232 13.12 -20.03 -1.30
CA SER A 232 11.88 -20.78 -1.07
C SER A 232 12.18 -22.04 -0.28
N SER A 233 11.26 -22.43 0.60
CA SER A 233 11.21 -23.80 1.10
C SER A 233 10.72 -24.70 -0.02
N MET A 234 11.42 -25.80 -0.24
CA MET A 234 11.11 -26.80 -1.23
C MET A 234 10.99 -28.15 -0.56
N VAL A 235 9.93 -28.88 -0.89
CA VAL A 235 9.83 -30.29 -0.53
C VAL A 235 9.55 -31.12 -1.78
N ARG A 236 10.19 -32.29 -1.87
CA ARG A 236 9.97 -33.27 -2.93
C ARG A 236 9.80 -34.66 -2.35
N TRP A 237 9.05 -35.51 -3.03
CA TRP A 237 8.93 -36.91 -2.61
C TRP A 237 10.18 -37.70 -2.99
N GLY A 238 10.84 -38.31 -2.00
CA GLY A 238 12.03 -39.14 -2.19
C GLY A 238 11.74 -40.61 -2.49
N GLY A 239 10.48 -41.03 -2.52
CA GLY A 239 10.06 -42.42 -2.66
C GLY A 239 9.56 -43.03 -1.35
N THR A 240 10.19 -42.69 -0.23
CA THR A 240 9.83 -43.17 1.13
C THR A 240 9.46 -42.07 2.09
N SER A 241 9.97 -40.86 1.89
CA SER A 241 9.74 -39.69 2.74
C SER A 241 9.77 -38.42 1.91
N TRP A 242 9.25 -37.34 2.49
CA TRP A 242 9.50 -35.99 2.04
C TRP A 242 10.97 -35.63 2.25
N ILE A 243 11.57 -34.98 1.26
CA ILE A 243 12.91 -34.42 1.34
C ILE A 243 12.75 -32.92 1.29
N ALA A 244 12.98 -32.26 2.43
CA ALA A 244 12.97 -30.82 2.56
C ALA A 244 14.32 -30.22 2.12
N GLY A 245 14.28 -28.96 1.71
CA GLY A 245 15.43 -28.17 1.34
C GLY A 245 15.03 -26.73 1.10
N SER A 246 16.01 -25.89 0.79
CA SER A 246 15.77 -24.54 0.30
C SER A 246 16.35 -24.36 -1.09
N ILE A 247 15.76 -23.42 -1.84
CA ILE A 247 16.21 -23.09 -3.19
C ILE A 247 16.04 -21.61 -3.47
N SER A 248 17.06 -21.00 -4.09
CA SER A 248 16.90 -19.68 -4.71
C SER A 248 16.22 -19.86 -6.06
N SER A 249 14.98 -19.37 -6.19
CA SER A 249 14.12 -19.62 -7.34
C SER A 249 13.06 -18.53 -7.48
N ASN A 250 12.72 -18.19 -8.72
CA ASN A 250 11.53 -17.39 -9.05
C ASN A 250 10.30 -18.26 -9.40
N VAL A 251 10.38 -19.57 -9.16
CA VAL A 251 9.32 -20.54 -9.46
C VAL A 251 8.62 -20.98 -8.19
N THR A 252 7.29 -21.00 -8.24
CA THR A 252 6.40 -21.53 -7.20
C THR A 252 5.77 -22.83 -7.71
N ARG A 253 5.68 -23.86 -6.87
CA ARG A 253 5.17 -25.19 -7.27
C ARG A 253 4.15 -25.71 -6.27
N ASN A 254 3.05 -26.25 -6.80
CA ASN A 254 1.99 -26.86 -6.00
C ASN A 254 1.77 -28.29 -6.50
N ASN A 255 2.35 -29.27 -5.80
CA ASN A 255 2.36 -30.68 -6.18
C ASN A 255 2.84 -30.94 -7.63
N TYR A 256 3.84 -30.20 -8.08
CA TYR A 256 4.30 -30.21 -9.47
C TYR A 256 5.02 -31.52 -9.82
N SER A 257 4.77 -32.01 -11.04
CA SER A 257 5.40 -33.17 -11.67
C SER A 257 5.12 -34.53 -10.99
N ASN A 258 5.64 -35.60 -11.59
CA ASN A 258 5.67 -36.94 -11.01
C ASN A 258 6.48 -37.03 -9.71
N LEU A 259 7.39 -36.08 -9.46
CA LEU A 259 8.22 -36.02 -8.25
C LEU A 259 7.52 -35.35 -7.06
N ARG A 260 6.27 -34.90 -7.22
CA ARG A 260 5.44 -34.29 -6.16
C ARG A 260 6.18 -33.16 -5.46
N VAL A 261 6.49 -32.11 -6.21
CA VAL A 261 7.31 -30.99 -5.72
C VAL A 261 6.42 -29.84 -5.26
N PHE A 262 6.68 -29.36 -4.05
CA PHE A 262 6.11 -28.12 -3.53
C PHE A 262 7.23 -27.13 -3.32
N THR A 263 7.01 -25.86 -3.66
CA THR A 263 8.01 -24.82 -3.50
C THR A 263 7.31 -23.49 -3.29
N ALA A 264 7.58 -22.83 -2.17
CA ALA A 264 7.05 -21.51 -1.87
C ALA A 264 7.96 -20.74 -0.91
N GLY A 265 7.83 -19.42 -0.97
CA GLY A 265 8.53 -18.45 -0.13
C GLY A 265 7.96 -17.06 -0.41
N CYS A 266 8.29 -16.08 0.39
CA CYS A 266 7.80 -14.71 0.23
C CYS A 266 8.86 -13.80 -0.39
N TRP A 267 8.42 -12.78 -1.12
CA TRP A 267 9.28 -11.75 -1.70
C TRP A 267 9.46 -10.60 -0.72
N PRO A 268 10.64 -9.96 -0.66
CA PRO A 268 10.79 -8.73 0.11
C PRO A 268 9.87 -7.64 -0.45
N VAL A 269 9.30 -6.83 0.44
CA VAL A 269 8.56 -5.61 0.05
C VAL A 269 9.59 -4.59 -0.43
N SER A 270 9.36 -4.03 -1.63
CA SER A 270 10.22 -3.02 -2.26
C SER A 270 9.91 -1.61 -1.81
#